data_AF-A0A0U3HFR0-F1
#
_entry.id   AF-A0A0U3HFR0-F1
#
_cell.length_a   1.000
_cell.length_b   1.000
_cell.length_c   1.000
_cell.angle_alpha   90.00
_cell.angle_beta   90.00
_cell.angle_gamma   90.00
#
_symmetry.space_group_name_H-M   'P 1'
#
loop_
_entity.id
_entity.type
_entity.pdbx_description
1 polymer ?
#
loop_
_entity_poly.entity_id
_entity_poly.type
_entity_poly.pdbx_seq_one_letter_code
_entity_poly.pdbx_strand_id
1 'polypeptide(L)'
;MDDDAIGADQARRLHRGLHTAGLHAHALWLHYFRPGGTVNLLEVEAYLHHSLALPALQRDLLAQALAELAADLPVPAVLFTDDYVSGPPDGRGAGRLVPAGAPSDPPDGDPPASDPPRDDPLDGEARAPDAPPSHRRLADADSGRPGGPLPSEEQDRDGCGHDEEAS
;
A
#
# COMPACT_ATOMS: atom_id res chain seq x y z
N MET A 1 -12.02 6.76 -15.26
CA MET A 1 -10.73 7.05 -14.62
C MET A 1 -9.67 6.53 -15.58
N ASP A 2 -8.65 7.31 -15.91
CA ASP A 2 -7.62 6.89 -16.89
C ASP A 2 -6.73 5.78 -16.29
N ASP A 3 -6.25 4.85 -17.13
CA ASP A 3 -5.44 3.70 -16.68
C ASP A 3 -4.18 4.13 -15.92
N ASP A 4 -3.55 5.23 -16.35
CA ASP A 4 -2.39 5.81 -15.68
C ASP A 4 -2.71 6.28 -14.25
N ALA A 5 -3.90 6.84 -14.03
CA ALA A 5 -4.34 7.27 -12.71
C ALA A 5 -4.63 6.07 -11.79
N ILE A 6 -5.19 4.99 -12.34
CA ILE A 6 -5.39 3.72 -11.63
C ILE A 6 -4.03 3.11 -11.27
N GLY A 7 -3.11 3.01 -12.23
CA GLY A 7 -1.78 2.48 -12.02
C GLY A 7 -0.99 3.26 -10.97
N ALA A 8 -1.10 4.59 -10.95
CA ALA A 8 -0.46 5.41 -9.92
C ALA A 8 -1.04 5.18 -8.52
N ASP A 9 -2.37 5.00 -8.37
CA ASP A 9 -2.96 4.67 -7.07
C ASP A 9 -2.59 3.26 -6.61
N GLN A 10 -2.63 2.30 -7.53
CA GLN A 10 -2.26 0.92 -7.27
C GLN A 10 -0.79 0.83 -6.82
N ALA A 11 0.13 1.53 -7.49
CA ALA A 11 1.53 1.65 -7.09
C ALA A 11 1.70 2.22 -5.66
N ARG A 12 0.95 3.29 -5.31
CA ARG A 12 1.03 3.92 -3.98
C ARG A 12 0.63 2.92 -2.89
N ARG A 13 -0.45 2.17 -3.12
CA ARG A 13 -0.95 1.17 -2.18
C ARG A 13 0.01 -0.01 -2.03
N LEU A 14 0.56 -0.50 -3.14
CA LEU A 14 1.58 -1.55 -3.14
C LEU A 14 2.80 -1.12 -2.34
N HIS A 15 3.33 0.07 -2.60
CA HIS A 15 4.49 0.60 -1.89
C HIS A 15 4.21 0.75 -0.38
N ARG A 16 3.03 1.27 -0.01
CA ARG A 16 2.60 1.34 1.40
C ARG A 16 2.43 -0.03 2.05
N GLY A 17 1.90 -1.01 1.31
CA GLY A 17 1.73 -2.38 1.79
C GLY A 17 3.07 -3.04 2.07
N LEU A 18 4.05 -2.90 1.16
CA LEU A 18 5.43 -3.37 1.37
C LEU A 18 6.05 -2.74 2.62
N HIS A 19 5.94 -1.41 2.76
CA HIS A 19 6.48 -0.71 3.92
C HIS A 19 5.83 -1.16 5.23
N THR A 20 4.51 -1.33 5.25
CA THR A 20 3.78 -1.82 6.44
C THR A 20 4.17 -3.26 6.81
N ALA A 21 4.44 -4.09 5.80
CA ALA A 21 4.84 -5.49 5.97
C ALA A 21 6.34 -5.67 6.31
N GLY A 22 7.15 -4.61 6.23
CA GLY A 22 8.62 -4.72 6.33
C GLY A 22 9.25 -5.48 5.16
N LEU A 23 8.56 -5.53 4.01
CA LEU A 23 9.00 -6.25 2.82
C LEU A 23 9.75 -5.33 1.86
N HIS A 24 10.71 -5.92 1.13
CA HIS A 24 11.52 -5.21 0.15
C HIS A 24 11.00 -5.49 -1.27
N ALA A 25 11.23 -4.57 -2.21
CA ALA A 25 10.83 -4.73 -3.61
C ALA A 25 11.37 -6.04 -4.24
N HIS A 26 12.59 -6.45 -3.87
CA HIS A 26 13.16 -7.72 -4.29
C HIS A 26 12.33 -8.94 -3.85
N ALA A 27 11.81 -8.95 -2.62
CA ALA A 27 10.97 -10.04 -2.14
C ALA A 27 9.64 -10.12 -2.91
N LEU A 28 9.05 -8.97 -3.21
CA LEU A 28 7.86 -8.88 -4.05
C LEU A 28 8.13 -9.43 -5.45
N TRP A 29 9.22 -9.00 -6.08
CA TRP A 29 9.62 -9.41 -7.41
C TRP A 29 9.84 -10.93 -7.53
N LEU A 30 10.47 -11.55 -6.54
CA LEU A 30 10.66 -13.02 -6.51
C LEU A 30 9.32 -13.77 -6.48
N HIS A 31 8.33 -13.29 -5.73
CA HIS A 31 7.00 -13.90 -5.70
C HIS A 31 6.20 -13.63 -6.96
N TYR A 32 6.31 -12.43 -7.51
CA TYR A 32 5.66 -12.00 -8.75
C TYR A 32 6.07 -12.83 -9.98
N PHE A 33 7.27 -13.40 -10.03
CA PHE A 33 7.65 -14.29 -11.13
C PHE A 33 6.88 -15.61 -11.17
N ARG A 34 6.44 -16.11 -10.01
CA ARG A 34 5.77 -17.42 -9.93
C ARG A 34 4.52 -17.51 -10.83
N PRO A 35 3.62 -16.51 -10.86
CA PRO A 35 2.49 -16.50 -11.78
C PRO A 35 2.84 -16.10 -13.23
N GLY A 36 4.11 -15.90 -13.58
CA GLY A 36 4.53 -15.56 -14.95
C GLY A 36 4.82 -14.08 -15.18
N GLY A 37 5.26 -13.36 -14.14
CA GLY A 37 5.76 -11.99 -14.28
C GLY A 37 6.88 -11.85 -15.31
N THR A 38 6.85 -10.80 -16.13
CA THR A 38 7.83 -10.54 -17.19
C THR A 38 8.70 -9.31 -16.94
N VAL A 39 8.37 -8.52 -15.92
CA VAL A 39 9.00 -7.24 -15.60
C VAL A 39 10.21 -7.48 -14.69
N ASN A 40 11.29 -6.75 -14.92
CA ASN A 40 12.50 -6.90 -14.11
C ASN A 40 12.40 -6.12 -12.78
N LEU A 41 13.34 -6.34 -11.86
CA LEU A 41 13.33 -5.69 -10.55
C LEU A 41 13.37 -4.16 -10.65
N LEU A 42 14.19 -3.61 -11.55
CA LEU A 42 14.34 -2.17 -11.73
C LEU A 42 13.03 -1.53 -12.21
N GLU A 43 12.32 -2.17 -13.12
CA GLU A 43 11.01 -1.72 -13.61
C GLU A 43 9.95 -1.80 -12.50
N VAL A 44 9.98 -2.84 -11.65
CA VAL A 44 9.13 -2.93 -10.46
C VAL A 44 9.42 -1.78 -9.49
N GLU A 45 10.70 -1.50 -9.20
CA GLU A 45 11.10 -0.38 -8.35
C GLU A 45 10.67 0.96 -8.96
N ALA A 46 10.91 1.17 -10.26
CA ALA A 46 10.50 2.37 -10.96
C ALA A 46 8.97 2.58 -10.90
N TYR A 47 8.19 1.49 -11.01
CA TYR A 47 6.75 1.52 -10.84
C TYR A 47 6.32 1.91 -9.42
N LEU A 48 6.93 1.31 -8.39
CA LEU A 48 6.67 1.65 -6.99
C LEU A 48 7.04 3.10 -6.64
N HIS A 49 8.00 3.69 -7.37
CA HIS A 49 8.41 5.08 -7.27
C HIS A 49 7.70 6.03 -8.26
N HIS A 50 6.65 5.57 -8.94
CA HIS A 50 5.87 6.36 -9.91
C HIS A 50 6.68 6.94 -11.08
N SER A 51 7.83 6.34 -11.37
CA SER A 51 8.72 6.73 -12.48
C SER A 51 8.48 5.92 -13.75
N LEU A 52 7.65 4.87 -13.68
CA LEU A 52 7.26 4.01 -14.79
C LEU A 52 5.80 3.58 -14.64
N ALA A 53 5.06 3.53 -15.75
CA ALA A 53 3.75 2.90 -15.81
C ALA A 53 3.90 1.45 -16.31
N LEU A 54 3.30 0.50 -15.59
CA LEU A 54 3.27 -0.90 -16.00
C LEU A 54 1.90 -1.26 -16.59
N PRO A 55 1.83 -2.23 -17.52
CA PRO A 55 0.55 -2.75 -18.02
C PRO A 55 -0.32 -3.30 -16.88
N ALA A 56 -1.64 -3.15 -16.99
CA ALA A 56 -2.62 -3.59 -15.98
C ALA A 56 -2.38 -5.01 -15.45
N LEU A 57 -2.18 -5.97 -16.35
CA LEU A 57 -1.87 -7.35 -15.98
C LEU A 57 -0.66 -7.44 -15.06
N GLN A 58 0.42 -6.70 -15.33
CA GLN A 58 1.64 -6.74 -14.52
C GLN A 58 1.42 -6.10 -13.14
N ARG A 59 0.62 -5.04 -13.06
CA ARG A 59 0.23 -4.40 -11.80
C ARG A 59 -0.61 -5.34 -10.93
N ASP A 60 -1.52 -6.07 -11.54
CA ASP A 60 -2.38 -7.04 -10.86
C ASP A 60 -1.60 -8.26 -10.37
N LEU A 61 -0.61 -8.74 -11.14
CA LEU A 61 0.30 -9.80 -10.69
C LEU A 61 1.16 -9.34 -9.50
N LEU A 62 1.61 -8.09 -9.47
CA LEU A 62 2.30 -7.52 -8.32
C LEU A 62 1.36 -7.42 -7.10
N ALA A 63 0.11 -6.99 -7.32
CA ALA A 63 -0.91 -6.93 -6.29
C ALA A 63 -1.17 -8.32 -5.67
N GLN A 64 -1.32 -9.35 -6.51
CA GLN A 64 -1.46 -10.73 -6.10
C GLN A 64 -0.26 -11.21 -5.29
N ALA A 65 0.97 -10.96 -5.77
CA ALA A 65 2.19 -11.38 -5.09
C ALA A 65 2.32 -10.76 -3.70
N LEU A 66 1.94 -9.49 -3.55
CA LEU A 66 1.91 -8.82 -2.24
C LEU A 66 0.83 -9.41 -1.33
N ALA A 67 -0.37 -9.67 -1.86
CA ALA A 67 -1.46 -10.28 -1.10
C ALA A 67 -1.08 -11.67 -0.58
N GLU A 68 -0.38 -12.48 -1.39
CA GLU A 68 0.15 -13.78 -0.96
C GLU A 68 1.25 -13.64 0.09
N LEU A 69 2.20 -12.73 -0.11
CA LEU A 69 3.29 -12.47 0.83
C LEU A 69 2.80 -11.97 2.19
N ALA A 70 1.68 -11.27 2.19
CA ALA A 70 1.14 -10.62 3.36
C ALA A 70 -0.12 -11.31 3.90
N ALA A 71 -0.42 -12.53 3.45
CA ALA A 71 -1.59 -13.30 3.87
C ALA A 71 -1.65 -13.51 5.40
N ASP A 72 -0.48 -13.61 6.05
CA ASP A 72 -0.34 -13.79 7.51
C ASP A 72 -0.07 -12.47 8.25
N LEU A 73 -0.12 -11.32 7.57
CA LEU A 73 0.20 -10.01 8.13
C LEU A 73 -1.03 -9.09 8.15
N PRO A 74 -1.16 -8.20 9.15
CA PRO A 74 -2.23 -7.20 9.19
C PRO A 74 -1.92 -6.03 8.24
N VAL A 75 -1.76 -6.30 6.95
CA VAL A 75 -1.52 -5.27 5.94
C VAL A 75 -2.83 -4.71 5.37
N PRO A 76 -2.82 -3.47 4.85
CA PRO A 76 -3.95 -2.93 4.11
C PRO A 76 -4.29 -3.83 2.90
N ALA A 77 -5.59 -3.96 2.61
CA ALA A 77 -6.08 -4.71 1.46
C ALA A 77 -5.44 -4.19 0.16
N VAL A 78 -4.91 -5.11 -0.63
CA VAL A 78 -4.38 -4.83 -1.96
C VAL A 78 -5.54 -4.81 -2.94
N LEU A 79 -5.60 -3.79 -3.80
CA LEU A 79 -6.64 -3.66 -4.83
C LEU A 79 -6.06 -4.01 -6.21
N PHE A 80 -6.86 -4.72 -6.99
CA PHE A 80 -6.63 -5.04 -8.39
C PHE A 80 -7.20 -3.94 -9.29
N THR A 81 -6.78 -3.91 -10.56
CA THR A 81 -7.24 -2.92 -11.54
C THR A 81 -8.78 -2.88 -11.64
N ASP A 82 -9.44 -4.05 -11.60
CA ASP A 82 -10.91 -4.16 -11.69
C ASP A 82 -11.65 -3.50 -10.50
N ASP A 83 -11.05 -3.53 -9.30
CA ASP A 83 -11.63 -2.91 -8.09
C ASP A 83 -11.75 -1.37 -8.23
N TYR A 84 -10.96 -0.76 -9.12
CA TYR A 84 -11.05 0.68 -9.41
C TYR A 84 -12.10 1.00 -10.47
N VAL A 85 -12.39 0.05 -11.36
CA VAL A 85 -13.38 0.21 -12.43
C VAL A 85 -14.80 0.01 -11.90
N SER A 86 -14.98 -0.94 -10.99
CA SER A 86 -16.25 -1.22 -10.32
C SER A 86 -16.63 -0.19 -9.24
N GLY A 87 -15.74 0.75 -8.92
CA GLY A 87 -15.85 1.65 -7.77
C GLY A 87 -15.46 0.92 -6.47
N PRO A 88 -15.08 1.66 -5.40
CA PRO A 88 -14.82 1.02 -4.11
C PRO A 88 -16.03 0.18 -3.73
N PRO A 89 -15.86 -1.05 -3.18
CA PRO A 89 -17.00 -1.80 -2.67
C PRO A 89 -17.67 -0.87 -1.67
N ASP A 90 -18.85 -0.40 -2.04
CA ASP A 90 -19.66 0.57 -1.35
C ASP A 90 -20.27 -0.09 -0.11
N GLY A 91 -19.44 -0.70 0.75
CA GLY A 91 -19.79 -1.34 2.02
C GLY A 91 -20.92 -2.39 1.97
N ARG A 92 -21.45 -2.72 0.80
CA ARG A 92 -22.74 -3.40 0.63
C ARG A 92 -22.67 -4.63 -0.28
N GLY A 93 -21.48 -5.14 -0.52
CA GLY A 93 -21.29 -6.16 -1.55
C GLY A 93 -20.10 -7.08 -1.33
N ALA A 94 -19.72 -7.41 -0.09
CA ALA A 94 -19.03 -8.68 0.13
C ALA A 94 -20.07 -9.80 -0.06
N GLY A 95 -20.45 -10.01 -1.32
CA GLY A 95 -21.17 -11.17 -1.78
C GLY A 95 -20.30 -12.36 -1.43
N ARG A 96 -20.59 -12.97 -0.29
CA ARG A 96 -20.13 -14.29 0.07
C ARG A 96 -20.42 -15.18 -1.13
N LEU A 97 -19.37 -15.61 -1.83
CA LEU A 97 -19.48 -16.73 -2.75
C LEU A 97 -19.77 -17.95 -1.86
N VAL A 98 -21.04 -18.14 -1.52
CA VAL A 98 -21.53 -19.37 -0.88
C VAL A 98 -21.44 -20.42 -1.97
N PRO A 99 -20.62 -21.49 -1.85
CA PRO A 99 -20.73 -22.61 -2.75
C PRO A 99 -22.14 -23.22 -2.62
N ALA A 100 -22.83 -23.34 -3.75
CA ALA A 100 -24.18 -23.90 -3.83
C ALA A 100 -24.22 -25.31 -3.23
N GLY A 101 -24.93 -25.47 -2.10
CA GLY A 101 -25.18 -26.78 -1.52
C GLY A 101 -25.36 -26.79 0.00
N ALA A 102 -26.39 -26.11 0.52
CA ALA A 102 -26.93 -26.45 1.84
C ALA A 102 -28.42 -26.10 1.90
N PRO A 103 -29.31 -27.03 2.29
CA PRO A 103 -30.73 -26.76 2.45
C PRO A 103 -30.99 -25.88 3.69
N SER A 104 -31.81 -24.85 3.51
CA SER A 104 -32.28 -23.95 4.56
C SER A 104 -33.23 -24.67 5.52
N ASP A 105 -32.86 -24.77 6.79
CA ASP A 105 -33.78 -25.06 7.89
C ASP A 105 -34.39 -23.73 8.37
N PRO A 106 -35.73 -23.59 8.50
CA PRO A 106 -36.35 -22.38 9.04
C PRO A 106 -36.34 -22.39 10.58
N PRO A 107 -36.03 -21.26 11.25
CA PRO A 107 -36.27 -21.14 12.69
C PRO A 107 -37.75 -20.80 12.94
N ASP A 108 -38.53 -21.79 13.34
CA ASP A 108 -39.82 -21.60 14.00
C ASP A 108 -39.63 -21.21 15.48
N GLY A 109 -40.32 -20.16 15.92
CA GLY A 109 -40.77 -20.03 17.31
C GLY A 109 -40.33 -18.78 18.08
N ASP A 110 -41.27 -17.84 18.23
CA ASP A 110 -41.28 -16.66 19.11
C ASP A 110 -40.97 -16.92 20.61
N PRO A 111 -40.57 -15.88 21.38
CA PRO A 111 -40.20 -15.95 22.80
C PRO A 111 -41.38 -15.65 23.76
N PRO A 112 -41.24 -15.93 25.08
CA PRO A 112 -41.88 -15.05 26.06
C PRO A 112 -41.01 -14.67 27.28
N ALA A 113 -40.80 -13.35 27.38
CA ALA A 113 -40.92 -12.40 28.51
C ALA A 113 -40.72 -12.78 30.01
N SER A 114 -40.07 -11.82 30.70
CA SER A 114 -40.19 -11.38 32.12
C SER A 114 -39.48 -12.24 33.19
N ASP A 115 -38.74 -11.73 34.19
CA ASP A 115 -38.77 -10.47 34.96
C ASP A 115 -37.39 -10.28 35.71
N PRO A 116 -36.95 -9.06 36.14
CA PRO A 116 -35.72 -8.77 36.89
C PRO A 116 -36.01 -8.67 38.42
N PRO A 117 -35.22 -7.96 39.26
CA PRO A 117 -33.78 -7.94 39.53
C PRO A 117 -33.44 -8.50 40.95
N ARG A 118 -32.16 -8.66 41.30
CA ARG A 118 -31.73 -8.61 42.72
C ARG A 118 -30.43 -7.82 42.87
N ASP A 119 -30.55 -6.68 43.52
CA ASP A 119 -29.50 -5.95 44.22
C ASP A 119 -28.88 -6.81 45.34
N ASP A 120 -27.55 -6.78 45.50
CA ASP A 120 -26.91 -6.02 46.59
C ASP A 120 -25.37 -6.05 46.43
N PRO A 121 -24.66 -5.04 46.96
CA PRO A 121 -23.34 -4.60 46.53
C PRO A 121 -22.23 -5.21 47.38
N LEU A 122 -21.01 -5.22 46.82
CA LEU A 122 -19.81 -5.17 47.64
C LEU A 122 -18.90 -4.06 47.13
N ASP A 123 -18.81 -3.04 47.97
CA ASP A 123 -17.77 -2.02 48.01
C ASP A 123 -16.37 -2.60 47.80
N GLY A 124 -15.55 -1.88 47.04
CA GLY A 124 -14.17 -2.26 46.75
C GLY A 124 -13.41 -1.18 45.99
N GLU A 125 -13.44 0.03 46.56
CA GLU A 125 -12.47 1.12 46.42
C GLU A 125 -11.46 1.10 45.25
N ALA A 126 -11.65 2.08 44.35
CA ALA A 126 -10.69 3.13 44.03
C ALA A 126 -9.20 2.74 43.83
N ARG A 127 -8.73 2.76 42.58
CA ARG A 127 -7.63 3.65 42.19
C ARG A 127 -7.45 3.81 40.67
N ALA A 128 -7.91 4.94 40.14
CA ALA A 128 -7.18 5.65 39.09
C ALA A 128 -7.03 7.08 39.61
N PRO A 129 -5.85 7.69 39.48
CA PRO A 129 -5.73 8.59 38.35
C PRO A 129 -4.33 8.63 37.69
N ASP A 130 -4.39 8.85 36.38
CA ASP A 130 -3.60 9.84 35.64
C ASP A 130 -2.07 9.66 35.50
N ALA A 131 -1.64 9.38 34.27
CA ALA A 131 -0.47 10.01 33.67
C ALA A 131 -0.48 9.83 32.14
N PRO A 132 -0.63 10.90 31.34
CA PRO A 132 -0.33 10.92 29.92
C PRO A 132 1.11 11.46 29.67
N PRO A 133 1.49 11.76 28.42
CA PRO A 133 2.58 11.16 27.68
C PRO A 133 3.96 11.80 27.90
N SER A 134 5.04 11.02 27.75
CA SER A 134 6.41 11.56 27.68
C SER A 134 6.76 11.98 26.24
N HIS A 135 6.42 13.23 25.89
CA HIS A 135 7.10 13.98 24.83
C HIS A 135 7.95 15.10 25.46
N ARG A 136 9.29 15.01 25.38
CA ARG A 136 10.22 16.14 25.17
C ARG A 136 11.65 15.56 25.04
N ARG A 137 12.36 15.61 23.91
CA ARG A 137 12.86 16.69 23.01
C ARG A 137 14.19 17.29 23.49
N LEU A 138 15.06 17.56 22.50
CA LEU A 138 16.35 18.30 22.48
C LEU A 138 17.58 17.47 22.92
N ALA A 139 18.77 17.57 22.30
CA ALA A 139 19.27 18.46 21.23
C ALA A 139 20.70 18.02 20.80
N ASP A 140 21.08 18.47 19.60
CA ASP A 140 22.41 18.93 19.14
C ASP A 140 23.68 18.04 19.18
N ALA A 141 24.25 17.83 17.99
CA ALA A 141 25.65 18.07 17.59
C ALA A 141 25.82 17.51 16.17
N ASP A 142 25.79 18.32 15.12
CA ASP A 142 26.94 19.07 14.60
C ASP A 142 28.22 18.24 14.48
N SER A 143 28.51 17.82 13.24
CA SER A 143 29.88 17.64 12.75
C SER A 143 29.83 17.69 11.24
N GLY A 144 30.02 18.89 10.72
CA GLY A 144 30.27 19.09 9.30
C GLY A 144 31.53 18.37 8.83
N ARG A 145 31.57 18.07 7.54
CA ARG A 145 32.77 18.33 6.75
C ARG A 145 32.43 18.74 5.32
N PRO A 146 33.28 19.58 4.72
CA PRO A 146 32.97 20.42 3.57
C PRO A 146 33.35 19.77 2.23
N GLY A 147 32.70 20.28 1.17
CA GLY A 147 33.31 20.60 -0.13
C GLY A 147 34.26 19.59 -0.76
N GLY A 148 33.72 18.77 -1.66
CA GLY A 148 34.45 18.27 -2.83
C GLY A 148 33.95 19.02 -4.07
N PRO A 149 34.82 19.67 -4.85
CA PRO A 149 34.39 20.44 -6.02
C PRO A 149 33.83 19.52 -7.11
N LEU A 150 32.74 19.97 -7.73
CA LEU A 150 32.28 19.49 -9.03
C LEU A 150 33.40 19.72 -10.05
N PRO A 151 33.80 18.75 -10.88
CA PRO A 151 34.56 19.07 -12.08
C PRO A 151 33.64 19.84 -13.03
N SER A 152 33.94 21.13 -13.17
CA SER A 152 33.63 21.90 -14.37
C SER A 152 34.53 21.41 -15.50
N GLU A 153 33.95 20.64 -16.41
CA GLU A 153 34.46 20.49 -17.79
C GLU A 153 33.28 20.97 -18.65
N GLU A 154 33.20 22.23 -19.06
CA GLU A 154 34.05 22.83 -20.08
C GLU A 154 34.20 21.89 -21.28
N GLN A 155 33.10 21.69 -22.00
CA GLN A 155 33.15 21.41 -23.43
C GLN A 155 32.66 22.67 -24.15
N ASP A 156 33.59 23.61 -24.22
CA ASP A 156 34.08 24.15 -25.49
C ASP A 156 33.41 23.48 -26.71
N ARG A 157 32.34 24.11 -27.17
CA ARG A 157 31.90 23.97 -28.56
C ARG A 157 32.22 25.29 -29.24
N ASP A 158 33.52 25.56 -29.38
CA ASP A 158 34.02 26.24 -30.56
C ASP A 158 33.64 25.39 -31.78
N GLY A 159 32.51 25.75 -32.38
CA GLY A 159 31.98 25.14 -33.58
C GLY A 159 31.64 26.24 -34.57
N CYS A 160 32.68 26.79 -35.19
CA CYS A 160 32.72 27.57 -36.43
C CYS A 160 31.38 28.03 -36.99
N GLY A 161 31.23 29.36 -37.06
CA GLY A 161 30.43 29.97 -38.09
C GLY A 161 30.84 29.45 -39.47
N HIS A 162 29.87 28.93 -40.22
CA HIS A 162 29.86 29.10 -41.65
C HIS A 162 28.74 30.08 -41.96
N ASP A 163 29.15 31.34 -42.13
CA ASP A 163 28.56 32.21 -43.11
C ASP A 163 28.48 31.44 -44.44
N GLU A 164 27.27 31.25 -44.97
CA GLU A 164 27.06 31.08 -46.40
C GLU A 164 25.91 32.02 -46.81
N GLU A 165 26.24 33.31 -46.84
CA GLU A 165 25.70 34.20 -47.86
C GLU A 165 26.28 33.77 -49.21
N ALA A 166 25.42 33.43 -50.17
CA ALA A 166 25.38 34.08 -51.48
C ALA A 166 24.42 33.38 -52.45
N SER A 167 23.47 34.18 -52.94
CA SER A 167 22.80 34.13 -54.26
C SER A 167 21.80 33.04 -54.60
#